data_AF-A0A0L1KEZ3-F1
#
_entry.id   AF-A0A0L1KEZ3-F1
#
_cell.length_a   1.000
_cell.length_b   1.000
_cell.length_c   1.000
_cell.angle_alpha   90.00
_cell.angle_beta   90.00
_cell.angle_gamma   90.00
#
_symmetry.space_group_name_H-M   'P 1'
#
loop_
_entity.id
_entity.type
_entity.pdbx_description
1 polymer ?
#
loop_
_entity_poly.entity_id
_entity_poly.type
_entity_poly.pdbx_seq_one_letter_code
_entity_poly.pdbx_strand_id
1 'polypeptide(L)' 'MSAGCLTHRDIANQDRRREELANLRLQRPLSEAELREEEQLENRLAMRVWRAQQRETEARLKEAA' A
#
# COMPACT_ATOMS: atom_id res chain seq x y z
N MET A 1 9.99 -5.23 20.50
CA MET A 1 8.85 -5.24 19.56
C MET A 1 9.40 -5.63 18.21
N SER A 2 9.27 -6.91 17.83
CA SER A 2 9.79 -7.39 16.55
C SER A 2 9.01 -6.74 15.41
N ALA A 3 9.67 -5.91 14.62
CA ALA A 3 9.13 -5.39 13.37
C ALA A 3 8.85 -6.59 12.45
N GLY A 4 7.59 -7.04 12.43
CA GLY A 4 7.15 -8.06 11.49
C GLY A 4 7.28 -7.50 10.08
N CYS A 5 8.31 -7.90 9.35
CA CYS A 5 8.40 -7.64 7.92
C CYS A 5 7.17 -8.24 7.25
N LEU A 6 6.38 -7.41 6.57
CA LEU A 6 5.29 -7.87 5.72
C LEU A 6 5.88 -8.82 4.66
N THR A 7 5.30 -10.00 4.56
CA THR A 7 5.67 -10.96 3.52
C THR A 7 5.10 -10.53 2.17
N HIS A 8 5.62 -11.10 1.08
CA HIS A 8 5.05 -10.88 -0.25
C HIS A 8 3.56 -11.26 -0.31
N ARG A 9 3.17 -12.31 0.45
CA ARG A 9 1.77 -12.72 0.60
C ARG A 9 0.92 -11.66 1.27
N ASP A 10 1.44 -10.98 2.28
CA ASP A 10 0.71 -9.90 2.98
C ASP A 10 0.48 -8.70 2.06
N ILE A 11 1.47 -8.37 1.23
CA ILE A 11 1.35 -7.32 0.21
C ILE A 11 0.26 -7.68 -0.80
N ALA A 12 0.30 -8.88 -1.38
CA ALA A 12 -0.70 -9.32 -2.34
C ALA A 12 -2.12 -9.34 -1.75
N ASN A 13 -2.26 -9.73 -0.47
CA ASN A 13 -3.54 -9.68 0.23
C ASN A 13 -4.06 -8.26 0.41
N GLN A 14 -3.18 -7.30 0.74
CA GLN A 14 -3.54 -5.88 0.87
C GLN A 14 -4.00 -5.31 -0.48
N ASP A 15 -3.30 -5.64 -1.56
CA ASP A 15 -3.62 -5.13 -2.89
C ASP A 15 -4.95 -5.72 -3.39
N ARG A 16 -5.16 -7.03 -3.23
CA ARG A 16 -6.45 -7.69 -3.50
C ARG A 16 -7.60 -7.06 -2.70
N ARG A 17 -7.36 -6.75 -1.42
CA ARG A 17 -8.38 -6.15 -0.56
C ARG A 17 -8.75 -4.73 -1.02
N ARG A 18 -7.79 -3.96 -1.52
CA ARG A 18 -8.07 -2.63 -2.12
C ARG A 18 -8.93 -2.74 -3.38
N GLU A 19 -8.65 -3.73 -4.23
CA GLU A 19 -9.49 -4.01 -5.41
C GLU A 19 -10.91 -4.41 -5.02
N GLU A 20 -11.07 -5.25 -3.99
CA GLU A 20 -12.39 -5.60 -3.46
C GLU A 20 -13.17 -4.37 -2.98
N LEU A 21 -12.53 -3.47 -2.22
CA LEU A 21 -13.17 -2.24 -1.74
C LEU A 21 -13.55 -1.29 -2.89
N ALA A 22 -12.68 -1.16 -3.90
CA ALA A 22 -12.98 -0.39 -5.10
C ALA A 22 -14.19 -0.97 -5.86
N ASN A 23 -14.27 -2.30 -5.99
CA ASN A 23 -15.42 -2.97 -6.61
C ASN A 23 -16.71 -2.79 -5.79
N LEU A 24 -16.61 -2.83 -4.45
CA LEU A 24 -17.76 -2.59 -3.58
C LEU A 24 -18.31 -1.16 -3.74
N ARG A 25 -17.45 -0.15 -3.91
CA ARG A 25 -17.86 1.24 -4.17
C ARG A 25 -18.72 1.40 -5.42
N LEU A 26 -18.49 0.55 -6.43
CA LEU A 26 -19.28 0.56 -7.67
C LEU A 26 -20.68 0.00 -7.46
N GLN A 27 -20.86 -0.87 -6.46
CA GLN A 27 -22.13 -1.54 -6.18
C GLN A 27 -22.97 -0.79 -5.14
N ARG A 28 -22.31 -0.22 -4.12
CA ARG A 28 -22.96 0.52 -3.03
C ARG A 28 -22.00 1.51 -2.37
N PRO A 29 -22.53 2.49 -1.62
CA PRO A 29 -21.72 3.23 -0.66
C PRO A 29 -21.02 2.29 0.33
N LEU A 30 -19.75 2.56 0.62
CA LEU A 30 -19.01 1.86 1.66
C LEU A 30 -19.50 2.30 3.05
N SER A 31 -19.44 1.37 3.98
CA SER A 31 -19.63 1.65 5.40
C SER A 31 -18.43 2.40 5.97
N GLU A 32 -18.60 3.05 7.12
CA GLU A 32 -17.49 3.72 7.82
C GLU A 32 -16.32 2.78 8.18
N ALA A 33 -16.61 1.51 8.41
CA ALA A 33 -15.57 0.51 8.68
C ALA A 33 -14.75 0.22 7.42
N GLU A 34 -15.42 0.05 6.29
CA GLU A 34 -14.78 -0.19 4.98
C GLU A 34 -13.99 1.03 4.50
N LEU A 35 -14.50 2.24 4.71
CA LEU A 35 -13.79 3.48 4.40
C LEU A 35 -12.49 3.60 5.22
N ARG A 36 -12.54 3.31 6.52
CA ARG A 36 -11.35 3.30 7.38
C ARG A 36 -10.36 2.22 6.96
N GLU A 37 -10.84 1.06 6.54
CA GLU A 37 -9.99 0.00 6.03
C GLU A 37 -9.29 0.43 4.72
N GLU A 38 -10.05 1.03 3.80
CA GLU A 38 -9.53 1.59 2.55
C GLU A 38 -8.42 2.61 2.82
N GLU A 39 -8.68 3.59 3.68
CA GLU A 39 -7.72 4.63 4.07
C GLU A 39 -6.42 4.04 4.64
N GLN A 40 -6.52 3.02 5.51
CA GLN A 40 -5.35 2.36 6.07
C GLN A 40 -4.52 1.65 4.99
N LEU A 41 -5.19 0.97 4.05
CA LEU A 41 -4.53 0.26 2.96
C LEU A 41 -3.87 1.23 1.97
N GLU A 42 -4.51 2.36 1.68
CA GLU A 42 -3.94 3.42 0.84
C GLU A 42 -2.72 4.07 1.48
N ASN A 43 -2.78 4.39 2.78
CA ASN A 43 -1.63 4.92 3.51
C ASN A 43 -0.43 3.94 3.48
N ARG A 44 -0.69 2.64 3.64
CA ARG A 44 0.35 1.62 3.51
C ARG A 44 0.92 1.54 2.10
N LEU A 45 0.09 1.66 1.06
CA LEU A 45 0.57 1.74 -0.31
C LEU A 45 1.46 2.97 -0.51
N ALA A 46 1.00 4.16 -0.11
CA ALA A 46 1.74 5.40 -0.28
C ALA A 46 3.14 5.31 0.33
N MET A 47 3.25 4.76 1.54
CA MET A 47 4.54 4.55 2.21
C MET A 47 5.44 3.55 1.47
N ARG A 48 4.88 2.48 0.88
CA ARG A 48 5.64 1.52 0.08
C ARG A 48 6.20 2.18 -1.19
N VAL A 49 5.36 2.91 -1.92
CA VAL A 49 5.74 3.62 -3.15
C VAL A 49 6.80 4.67 -2.85
N TRP A 50 6.61 5.47 -1.79
CA TRP A 50 7.58 6.48 -1.39
C TRP A 50 8.96 5.87 -1.09
N ARG A 51 9.01 4.77 -0.33
CA ARG A 51 10.28 4.06 -0.05
C ARG A 51 10.93 3.51 -1.32
N ALA A 52 10.14 3.02 -2.27
CA ALA A 52 10.67 2.53 -3.55
C ALA A 52 11.30 3.69 -4.35
N GLN A 53 10.64 4.83 -4.41
CA GLN A 53 11.14 6.02 -5.12
C GLN A 53 12.39 6.61 -4.46
N GLN A 54 12.47 6.59 -3.11
CA GLN A 54 13.68 6.99 -2.40
C GLN A 54 14.87 6.10 -2.78
N ARG A 55 14.69 4.77 -2.82
CA ARG A 55 15.75 3.83 -3.22
C ARG A 55 16.21 4.04 -4.66
N GLU A 56 15.28 4.30 -5.58
CA GLU A 56 15.61 4.60 -6.97
C GLU A 56 16.42 5.91 -7.08
N THR A 57 16.04 6.92 -6.32
CA THR A 57 16.75 8.21 -6.27
C THR A 57 18.16 8.02 -5.70
N GLU A 58 18.31 7.28 -4.61
CA GLU A 58 19.61 6.93 -4.02
C GLU A 58 20.50 6.15 -5.00
N ALA A 59 19.93 5.23 -5.77
CA ALA A 59 20.68 4.47 -6.79
C ALA A 59 21.23 5.40 -7.89
N ARG A 60 20.39 6.31 -8.41
CA ARG A 60 20.82 7.31 -9.41
C ARG A 60 21.92 8.23 -8.89
N LEU A 61 21.82 8.68 -7.65
CA LEU A 61 22.84 9.54 -7.03
C LEU A 61 24.17 8.81 -6.87
N LYS A 62 24.17 7.50 -6.60
CA LYS A 62 25.39 6.68 -6.52
C LYS A 62 26.04 6.43 -7.88
N GLU A 63 25.25 6.28 -8.93
CA GLU A 63 25.76 6.10 -10.31
C GLU A 63 26.33 7.40 -10.90
N ALA A 64 25.85 8.55 -10.43
CA ALA A 64 26.31 9.88 -10.87
C ALA A 64 27.53 10.42 -10.09
N ALA A 65 28.01 9.71 -9.07
CA ALA A 65 29.15 10.07 -8.24
C ALA A 65 30.39 9.26 -8.62
#